data_AF-A0A813ZRC1-F1
#
_entry.id   AF-A0A813ZRC1-F1
#
_cell.length_a   1.000
_cell.length_b   1.000
_cell.length_c   1.000
_cell.angle_alpha   90.00
_cell.angle_beta   90.00
_cell.angle_gamma   90.00
#
_symmetry.space_group_name_H-M   'P 1'
#
loop_
_entity.id
_entity.type
_entity.pdbx_description
1 polymer ?
#
loop_
_entity_poly.entity_id
_entity_poly.type
_entity_poly.pdbx_seq_one_letter_code
_entity_poly.pdbx_strand_id
1 'polypeptide(L)'
;MDAVENSDLIRAAFVYYNVSYTTLTSHSNNLVLYHQVGRPPKFNKEEELCLEQATLALQGYFLFFFMTFLTFFNKKNWGAALTINEFINLAKQYASSVNKRLTPDEIIGNKLIELPPKLKQHPYLQEFYGTECIYRSIRAIFDRYLGWFSGKTSDLNVDSPKIRAENLIQLGGGTKQVFEKAQLALKEEKYQWALELIEALTLFNEDLNLAELNEFHSLILEKLASLEISANGRNWYLTKSLEVKGLIQIKPSEKQTIETVFKSSIKNYLKFLSVNFNYQKAKEQNLLIFFHFNDTNEKYTIKIRNSVVDMQDDWNDKMLPNLIIEIKTENIW
;
A
#
# COMPACT_ATOMS: atom_id res chain seq x y z
N MET A 1 -38.69 -31.25 -28.93
CA MET A 1 -38.32 -30.13 -29.81
C MET A 1 -38.07 -28.92 -28.93
N ASP A 2 -36.85 -28.49 -28.61
CA ASP A 2 -35.51 -29.00 -28.86
C ASP A 2 -34.65 -28.56 -27.66
N ALA A 3 -34.11 -29.51 -26.88
CA ALA A 3 -33.16 -29.26 -25.80
C ALA A 3 -31.72 -29.20 -26.33
N VAL A 4 -31.55 -28.71 -27.57
CA VAL A 4 -30.30 -28.83 -28.33
C VAL A 4 -29.55 -27.50 -28.49
N GLU A 5 -30.16 -26.32 -28.26
CA GLU A 5 -29.46 -25.06 -28.56
C GLU A 5 -28.48 -24.56 -27.47
N ASN A 6 -28.58 -24.98 -26.21
CA ASN A 6 -27.68 -24.46 -25.15
C ASN A 6 -26.33 -25.21 -25.04
N SER A 7 -26.28 -26.48 -25.43
CA SER A 7 -25.03 -27.28 -25.42
C SER A 7 -24.05 -26.79 -26.49
N ASP A 8 -24.58 -26.48 -27.67
CA ASP A 8 -23.77 -26.17 -28.85
C ASP A 8 -23.24 -24.74 -28.83
N LEU A 9 -23.96 -23.80 -28.20
CA LEU A 9 -23.47 -22.45 -27.88
C LEU A 9 -22.30 -22.49 -26.88
N ILE A 10 -22.41 -23.30 -25.82
CA ILE A 10 -21.35 -23.47 -24.82
C ILE A 10 -20.12 -24.15 -25.44
N ARG A 11 -20.31 -25.21 -26.26
CA ARG A 11 -19.21 -25.86 -26.99
C ARG A 11 -18.57 -24.93 -28.03
N ALA A 12 -19.34 -24.14 -28.77
CA ALA A 12 -18.81 -23.17 -29.73
C ALA A 12 -17.95 -22.09 -29.06
N ALA A 13 -18.32 -21.66 -27.84
CA ALA A 13 -17.52 -20.74 -27.04
C ALA A 13 -16.19 -21.34 -26.54
N PHE A 14 -16.07 -22.66 -26.40
CA PHE A 14 -14.82 -23.30 -25.97
C PHE A 14 -13.93 -23.79 -27.13
N VAL A 15 -14.48 -24.05 -28.32
CA VAL A 15 -13.69 -24.48 -29.50
C VAL A 15 -12.82 -23.35 -30.06
N TYR A 16 -13.17 -22.09 -29.81
CA TYR A 16 -12.40 -20.92 -30.29
C TYR A 16 -11.41 -20.32 -29.26
N TYR A 17 -11.44 -20.75 -28.00
CA TYR A 17 -10.64 -20.13 -26.94
C TYR A 17 -9.83 -21.16 -26.16
N ASN A 18 -8.52 -21.11 -26.40
CA ASN A 18 -7.52 -21.97 -25.78
C ASN A 18 -7.28 -21.54 -24.32
N VAL A 19 -8.23 -21.83 -23.43
CA VAL A 19 -8.10 -21.53 -21.99
C VAL A 19 -7.38 -22.69 -21.31
N SER A 20 -6.10 -22.48 -21.02
CA SER A 20 -5.29 -23.44 -20.27
C SER A 20 -5.66 -23.43 -18.77
N TYR A 21 -5.76 -24.64 -18.22
CA TYR A 21 -5.68 -25.06 -16.81
C TYR A 21 -6.98 -25.39 -16.05
N THR A 22 -7.18 -26.71 -15.97
CA THR A 22 -7.64 -27.56 -14.85
C THR A 22 -8.91 -27.15 -14.09
N THR A 23 -10.05 -27.59 -14.63
CA THR A 23 -11.37 -27.58 -13.99
C THR A 23 -11.68 -28.93 -13.35
N LEU A 24 -11.93 -28.94 -12.03
CA LEU A 24 -12.57 -30.05 -11.34
C LEU A 24 -14.08 -29.86 -11.45
N THR A 25 -14.73 -30.64 -12.32
CA THR A 25 -16.18 -30.58 -12.53
C THR A 25 -16.89 -31.59 -11.62
N SER A 26 -17.67 -31.12 -10.65
CA SER A 26 -18.71 -31.93 -10.01
C SER A 26 -20.07 -31.42 -10.49
N HIS A 27 -20.81 -32.28 -11.18
CA HIS A 27 -22.16 -32.00 -11.65
C HIS A 27 -23.17 -32.49 -10.62
N SER A 28 -23.84 -31.57 -9.93
CA SER A 28 -25.16 -31.85 -9.35
C SER A 28 -26.01 -30.58 -9.33
N ASN A 29 -27.24 -30.68 -9.86
CA ASN A 29 -28.33 -29.70 -9.81
C ASN A 29 -28.02 -28.27 -10.29
N ASN A 30 -27.84 -28.09 -11.62
CA ASN A 30 -27.85 -26.78 -12.31
C ASN A 30 -26.86 -25.71 -11.81
N LEU A 31 -25.83 -26.09 -11.06
CA LEU A 31 -24.83 -25.17 -10.54
C LEU A 31 -23.47 -25.49 -11.15
N VAL A 32 -22.90 -24.52 -11.88
CA VAL A 32 -21.55 -24.61 -12.41
C VAL A 32 -20.66 -23.75 -11.53
N LEU A 33 -19.77 -24.39 -10.76
CA LEU A 33 -18.76 -23.71 -9.96
C LEU A 33 -17.49 -23.55 -10.80
N TYR A 34 -17.15 -22.30 -11.10
CA TYR A 34 -15.83 -21.95 -11.62
C TYR A 34 -14.91 -21.63 -10.44
N HIS A 35 -13.65 -22.05 -10.50
CA HIS A 35 -12.63 -21.62 -9.55
C HIS A 35 -11.47 -21.03 -10.36
N GLN A 36 -11.43 -19.70 -10.50
CA GLN A 36 -10.39 -19.01 -11.26
C GLN A 36 -9.31 -18.50 -10.29
N VAL A 37 -8.09 -18.99 -10.45
CA VAL A 37 -6.91 -18.49 -9.73
C VAL A 37 -6.20 -17.48 -10.64
N GLY A 38 -6.54 -16.19 -10.53
CA GLY A 38 -5.82 -15.12 -11.22
C GLY A 38 -6.59 -13.80 -11.31
N ARG A 39 -5.90 -12.75 -11.78
CA ARG A 39 -6.50 -11.44 -12.09
C ARG A 39 -7.46 -11.62 -13.27
N PRO A 40 -8.73 -11.19 -13.18
CA PRO A 40 -9.66 -11.38 -14.30
C PRO A 40 -9.17 -10.58 -15.51
N PRO A 41 -9.15 -11.16 -16.72
CA PRO A 41 -9.00 -10.37 -17.95
C PRO A 41 -10.16 -9.37 -18.03
N LYS A 42 -9.92 -8.18 -18.61
CA LYS A 42 -10.99 -7.22 -18.86
C LYS A 42 -11.97 -7.85 -19.85
N PHE A 43 -13.21 -8.07 -19.41
CA PHE A 43 -14.27 -8.53 -20.29
C PHE A 43 -14.56 -7.47 -21.36
N ASN A 44 -14.78 -7.91 -22.58
CA ASN A 44 -15.31 -7.04 -23.64
C ASN A 44 -16.83 -6.88 -23.47
N LYS A 45 -17.43 -5.87 -24.13
CA LYS A 45 -18.86 -5.55 -23.99
C LYS A 45 -19.79 -6.70 -24.37
N GLU A 46 -19.36 -7.57 -25.27
CA GLU A 46 -20.14 -8.74 -25.70
C GLU A 46 -20.10 -9.85 -24.64
N GLU A 47 -18.94 -10.07 -24.00
CA GLU A 47 -18.80 -10.98 -22.86
C GLU A 47 -19.63 -10.53 -21.65
N GLU A 48 -19.67 -9.23 -21.35
CA GLU A 48 -20.52 -8.69 -20.29
C GLU A 48 -22.01 -8.93 -20.58
N LEU A 49 -22.45 -8.74 -21.83
CA LEU A 49 -23.85 -8.95 -22.24
C LEU A 49 -24.25 -10.44 -22.17
N CYS A 50 -23.35 -11.33 -22.58
CA CYS A 50 -23.57 -12.78 -22.50
C CYS A 50 -23.62 -13.27 -21.04
N LEU A 51 -22.77 -12.73 -20.17
CA LEU A 51 -22.80 -13.00 -18.74
C LEU A 51 -24.10 -12.49 -18.10
N GLU A 52 -24.55 -11.28 -18.44
CA GLU A 52 -25.86 -10.75 -17.98
C GLU A 52 -27.04 -11.64 -18.40
N GLN A 53 -27.06 -12.10 -19.66
CA GLN A 53 -28.12 -12.98 -20.17
C GLN A 53 -28.11 -14.36 -19.49
N ALA A 54 -26.93 -14.94 -19.27
CA ALA A 54 -26.79 -16.19 -18.51
C ALA A 54 -27.23 -16.03 -17.03
N THR A 55 -26.96 -14.86 -16.44
CA THR A 55 -27.33 -14.51 -15.06
C THR A 55 -28.84 -14.35 -14.90
N LEU A 56 -29.52 -13.77 -15.89
CA LEU A 56 -30.98 -13.66 -15.96
C LEU A 56 -31.66 -15.04 -16.10
N ALA A 57 -31.06 -15.94 -16.89
CA ALA A 57 -31.60 -17.30 -17.11
C ALA A 57 -31.43 -18.23 -15.89
N LEU A 58 -30.38 -18.04 -15.08
CA LEU A 58 -30.01 -18.94 -13.99
C LEU A 58 -30.42 -18.45 -12.58
N GLN A 59 -31.09 -17.30 -12.46
CA GLN A 59 -31.46 -16.67 -11.18
C GLN A 59 -30.31 -16.56 -10.16
N GLY A 60 -29.06 -16.55 -10.61
CA GLY A 60 -27.88 -16.58 -9.75
C GLY A 60 -26.82 -15.61 -10.25
N TYR A 61 -26.36 -14.72 -9.37
CA TYR A 61 -25.25 -13.81 -9.63
C TYR A 61 -23.98 -14.39 -8.99
N PHE A 62 -22.92 -14.59 -9.78
CA PHE A 62 -21.59 -14.99 -9.29
C PHE A 62 -20.67 -13.77 -9.21
N LEU A 63 -20.05 -13.56 -8.06
CA LEU A 63 -18.98 -12.58 -7.90
C LEU A 63 -17.77 -13.27 -7.25
N PHE A 64 -16.62 -13.22 -7.92
CA PHE A 64 -15.37 -13.78 -7.44
C PHE A 64 -14.55 -12.72 -6.72
N PHE A 65 -14.27 -12.93 -5.43
CA PHE A 65 -13.28 -12.14 -4.69
C PHE A 65 -12.13 -13.03 -4.23
N PHE A 66 -10.91 -12.53 -4.39
CA PHE A 66 -9.66 -13.30 -4.29
C PHE A 66 -9.24 -13.66 -2.85
N MET A 67 -9.97 -13.21 -1.82
CA MET A 67 -9.46 -13.29 -0.45
C MET A 67 -10.46 -13.72 0.62
N THR A 68 -11.77 -13.82 0.36
CA THR A 68 -12.70 -14.38 1.36
C THR A 68 -14.08 -14.68 0.75
N PHE A 69 -14.53 -15.93 0.92
CA PHE A 69 -15.85 -16.51 0.67
C PHE A 69 -16.61 -16.15 -0.63
N LEU A 70 -17.10 -17.20 -1.31
CA LEU A 70 -18.11 -17.04 -2.36
C LEU A 70 -19.39 -16.47 -1.75
N THR A 71 -19.83 -15.29 -2.19
CA THR A 71 -21.06 -14.65 -1.69
C THR A 71 -22.15 -14.78 -2.74
N PHE A 72 -23.25 -15.45 -2.39
CA PHE A 72 -24.42 -15.56 -3.25
C PHE A 72 -25.32 -14.34 -3.08
N PHE A 73 -25.49 -13.56 -4.15
CA PHE A 73 -26.39 -12.40 -4.14
C PHE A 73 -27.81 -12.83 -4.53
N ASN A 74 -28.79 -12.37 -3.74
CA ASN A 74 -30.23 -12.48 -4.01
C ASN A 74 -30.86 -11.08 -3.83
N LYS A 75 -32.08 -10.84 -4.30
CA LYS A 75 -32.85 -9.59 -4.14
C LYS A 75 -32.90 -9.08 -2.68
N LYS A 76 -32.76 -9.96 -1.69
CA LYS A 76 -32.70 -9.60 -0.25
C LYS A 76 -31.33 -9.08 0.22
N ASN A 77 -30.24 -9.45 -0.46
CA ASN A 77 -28.85 -9.10 -0.10
C ASN A 77 -28.22 -8.12 -1.11
N TRP A 78 -28.99 -7.64 -2.09
CA TRP A 78 -28.53 -6.68 -3.07
C TRP A 78 -28.30 -5.32 -2.40
N GLY A 79 -27.10 -4.74 -2.56
CA GLY A 79 -26.66 -3.52 -1.86
C GLY A 79 -26.02 -3.74 -0.48
N ALA A 80 -25.81 -4.98 -0.04
CA ALA A 80 -25.16 -5.29 1.23
C ALA A 80 -23.62 -5.26 1.14
N ALA A 81 -23.07 -5.62 -0.03
CA ALA A 81 -21.68 -5.39 -0.36
C ALA A 81 -21.56 -4.06 -1.10
N LEU A 82 -20.82 -3.10 -0.53
CA LEU A 82 -20.44 -1.89 -1.25
C LEU A 82 -19.53 -2.29 -2.42
N THR A 83 -19.86 -1.83 -3.61
CA THR A 83 -18.89 -1.84 -4.71
C THR A 83 -17.71 -0.93 -4.35
N ILE A 84 -16.53 -1.20 -4.93
CA ILE A 84 -15.34 -0.36 -4.75
C ILE A 84 -15.66 1.12 -5.06
N ASN A 85 -16.51 1.38 -6.07
CA ASN A 85 -16.95 2.72 -6.43
C ASN A 85 -17.84 3.37 -5.38
N GLU A 86 -18.76 2.63 -4.75
CA GLU A 86 -19.59 3.16 -3.65
C GLU A 86 -18.75 3.45 -2.41
N PHE A 87 -17.77 2.60 -2.09
CA PHE A 87 -16.82 2.86 -1.00
C PHE A 87 -15.96 4.11 -1.27
N ILE A 88 -15.44 4.26 -2.49
CA ILE A 88 -14.70 5.45 -2.91
C ILE A 88 -15.60 6.70 -2.88
N ASN A 89 -16.84 6.61 -3.33
CA ASN A 89 -17.78 7.73 -3.30
C ASN A 89 -18.18 8.11 -1.89
N LEU A 90 -18.35 7.13 -0.99
CA LEU A 90 -18.55 7.36 0.43
C LEU A 90 -17.34 8.10 1.03
N ALA A 91 -16.13 7.65 0.72
CA ALA A 91 -14.91 8.30 1.18
C ALA A 91 -14.70 9.70 0.57
N LYS A 92 -15.19 9.96 -0.65
CA LYS A 92 -15.27 11.31 -1.24
C LYS A 92 -16.31 12.19 -0.58
N GLN A 93 -17.49 11.66 -0.24
CA GLN A 93 -18.51 12.39 0.53
C GLN A 93 -17.94 12.77 1.90
N TYR A 94 -17.16 11.87 2.51
CA TYR A 94 -16.40 12.14 3.72
C TYR A 94 -15.35 13.24 3.54
N ALA A 95 -14.61 13.22 2.44
CA ALA A 95 -13.69 14.29 2.06
C ALA A 95 -14.41 15.62 1.71
N SER A 96 -15.69 15.61 1.30
CA SER A 96 -16.44 16.86 1.11
C SER A 96 -16.65 17.61 2.43
N SER A 97 -16.52 16.97 3.59
CA SER A 97 -16.47 17.64 4.90
C SER A 97 -15.25 18.55 5.02
N VAL A 98 -14.21 18.37 4.19
CA VAL A 98 -13.05 19.25 4.09
C VAL A 98 -13.41 20.64 3.58
N ASN A 99 -14.56 20.81 2.90
CA ASN A 99 -15.10 22.15 2.61
C ASN A 99 -15.37 22.97 3.89
N LYS A 100 -15.38 22.34 5.08
CA LYS A 100 -15.46 22.99 6.39
C LYS A 100 -14.09 23.35 7.00
N ARG A 101 -12.99 23.27 6.24
CA ARG A 101 -11.60 23.55 6.68
C ARG A 101 -11.10 22.67 7.83
N LEU A 102 -11.60 21.44 7.93
CA LEU A 102 -11.15 20.47 8.93
C LEU A 102 -9.95 19.67 8.41
N THR A 103 -8.96 19.43 9.26
CA THR A 103 -7.83 18.57 8.92
C THR A 103 -8.20 17.08 9.01
N PRO A 104 -7.47 16.16 8.35
CA PRO A 104 -7.70 14.72 8.50
C PRO A 104 -7.68 14.27 9.96
N ASP A 105 -6.75 14.80 10.76
CA ASP A 105 -6.63 14.48 12.18
C ASP A 105 -7.85 14.93 12.99
N GLU A 106 -8.43 16.09 12.67
CA GLU A 106 -9.65 16.58 13.33
C GLU A 106 -10.88 15.75 12.95
N ILE A 107 -10.96 15.31 11.70
CA ILE A 107 -12.03 14.46 11.20
C ILE A 107 -12.01 13.10 11.90
N ILE A 108 -10.82 12.50 11.97
CA ILE A 108 -10.59 11.17 12.54
C ILE A 108 -10.70 11.22 14.07
N GLY A 109 -9.98 12.15 14.71
CA GLY A 109 -9.92 12.28 16.16
C GLY A 109 -11.26 12.63 16.80
N ASN A 110 -12.08 13.46 16.16
CA ASN A 110 -13.42 13.78 16.64
C ASN A 110 -14.50 12.78 16.17
N LYS A 111 -14.10 11.68 15.51
CA LYS A 111 -15.02 10.66 14.95
C LYS A 111 -16.18 11.28 14.17
N LEU A 112 -15.92 12.34 13.41
CA LEU A 112 -16.96 13.08 12.69
C LEU A 112 -17.57 12.25 11.54
N ILE A 113 -16.98 11.09 11.28
CA ILE A 113 -17.27 10.25 10.13
C ILE A 113 -17.35 8.79 10.59
N GLU A 114 -18.58 8.26 10.62
CA GLU A 114 -18.86 6.85 10.89
C GLU A 114 -19.70 6.25 9.78
N LEU A 115 -19.53 4.95 9.53
CA LEU A 115 -20.43 4.22 8.63
C LEU A 115 -21.86 4.24 9.18
N PRO A 116 -22.87 4.36 8.31
CA PRO A 116 -24.26 4.11 8.68
C PRO A 116 -24.41 2.77 9.43
N PRO A 117 -25.26 2.68 10.47
CA PRO A 117 -25.37 1.48 11.32
C PRO A 117 -25.57 0.16 10.56
N LYS A 118 -26.33 0.21 9.46
CA LYS A 118 -26.60 -0.94 8.58
C LYS A 118 -25.34 -1.48 7.89
N LEU A 119 -24.40 -0.60 7.56
CA LEU A 119 -23.12 -0.96 6.94
C LEU A 119 -22.09 -1.37 8.00
N LYS A 120 -22.07 -0.69 9.16
CA LYS A 120 -21.17 -0.99 10.29
C LYS A 120 -21.38 -2.40 10.86
N GLN A 121 -22.61 -2.91 10.84
CA GLN A 121 -22.94 -4.27 11.31
C GLN A 121 -22.71 -5.35 10.25
N HIS A 122 -22.36 -4.98 9.02
CA HIS A 122 -22.20 -5.95 7.96
C HIS A 122 -20.90 -6.76 8.16
N PRO A 123 -20.93 -8.11 8.11
CA PRO A 123 -19.75 -8.94 8.34
C PRO A 123 -18.61 -8.67 7.35
N TYR A 124 -18.92 -8.33 6.09
CA TYR A 124 -17.90 -7.97 5.08
C TYR A 124 -17.33 -6.56 5.19
N LEU A 125 -17.96 -5.68 5.97
CA LEU A 125 -17.46 -4.32 6.21
C LEU A 125 -16.80 -4.20 7.58
N GLN A 126 -16.62 -5.33 8.27
CA GLN A 126 -15.80 -5.37 9.47
C GLN A 126 -14.37 -5.05 9.11
N GLU A 127 -13.77 -4.23 9.94
CA GLU A 127 -12.52 -3.60 9.68
C GLU A 127 -11.40 -4.57 10.13
N PHE A 128 -11.24 -5.75 9.49
CA PHE A 128 -10.25 -6.76 9.92
C PHE A 128 -8.90 -6.64 9.17
N TYR A 129 -8.95 -6.31 7.88
CA TYR A 129 -7.74 -6.10 7.07
C TYR A 129 -7.30 -4.64 7.09
N GLY A 130 -8.25 -3.73 6.93
CA GLY A 130 -8.07 -2.31 7.20
C GLY A 130 -9.00 -1.93 8.33
N THR A 131 -8.51 -1.85 9.56
CA THR A 131 -9.34 -1.46 10.73
C THR A 131 -9.70 -0.01 10.76
N GLU A 132 -8.93 0.73 10.02
CA GLU A 132 -9.15 2.12 9.77
C GLU A 132 -9.30 2.29 8.27
N CYS A 133 -9.96 1.36 7.57
CA CYS A 133 -10.18 1.49 6.14
C CYS A 133 -10.83 2.84 5.84
N ILE A 134 -11.62 3.40 6.75
CA ILE A 134 -12.14 4.76 6.63
C ILE A 134 -11.06 5.79 6.98
N TYR A 135 -10.43 5.77 8.15
CA TYR A 135 -9.48 6.83 8.54
C TYR A 135 -8.21 6.86 7.68
N ARG A 136 -7.60 5.71 7.39
CA ARG A 136 -6.45 5.59 6.48
C ARG A 136 -6.83 5.89 5.03
N SER A 137 -8.03 5.51 4.58
CA SER A 137 -8.48 5.92 3.24
C SER A 137 -8.82 7.41 3.18
N ILE A 138 -9.36 8.00 4.24
CA ILE A 138 -9.58 9.46 4.34
C ILE A 138 -8.25 10.18 4.24
N ARG A 139 -7.22 9.74 4.98
CA ARG A 139 -5.86 10.29 4.85
C ARG A 139 -5.33 10.13 3.43
N ALA A 140 -5.39 8.93 2.85
CA ALA A 140 -4.92 8.68 1.49
C ALA A 140 -5.67 9.48 0.41
N ILE A 141 -6.98 9.71 0.60
CA ILE A 141 -7.79 10.55 -0.27
C ILE A 141 -7.41 12.01 -0.09
N PHE A 142 -7.24 12.47 1.14
CA PHE A 142 -6.79 13.83 1.43
C PHE A 142 -5.43 14.10 0.78
N ASP A 143 -4.46 13.21 0.97
CA ASP A 143 -3.13 13.29 0.34
C ASP A 143 -3.23 13.28 -1.19
N ARG A 144 -4.17 12.52 -1.76
CA ARG A 144 -4.38 12.48 -3.22
C ARG A 144 -4.94 13.79 -3.78
N TYR A 145 -5.87 14.45 -3.08
CA TYR A 145 -6.58 15.63 -3.61
C TYR A 145 -5.97 16.96 -3.16
N LEU A 146 -5.53 17.06 -1.91
CA LEU A 146 -5.02 18.29 -1.30
C LEU A 146 -3.51 18.22 -1.02
N GLY A 147 -2.94 17.01 -1.06
CA GLY A 147 -1.54 16.80 -0.73
C GLY A 147 -1.29 16.84 0.77
N TRP A 148 -0.03 17.08 1.11
CA TRP A 148 0.47 17.05 2.48
C TRP A 148 0.03 18.27 3.33
N PHE A 149 -0.37 19.37 2.68
CA PHE A 149 -0.63 20.64 3.37
C PHE A 149 -2.06 20.69 3.91
N SER A 150 -2.19 20.76 5.24
CA SER A 150 -3.51 20.76 5.91
C SER A 150 -4.25 22.10 5.86
N GLY A 151 -3.58 23.19 5.44
CA GLY A 151 -4.11 24.56 5.52
C GLY A 151 -3.65 25.33 6.77
N LYS A 152 -3.03 24.68 7.75
CA LYS A 152 -2.45 25.34 8.92
C LYS A 152 -1.10 25.97 8.60
N THR A 153 -0.88 27.21 9.04
CA THR A 153 0.39 27.92 8.81
C THR A 153 1.60 27.21 9.44
N SER A 154 1.37 26.46 10.53
CA SER A 154 2.39 25.62 11.19
C SER A 154 2.97 24.56 10.28
N ASP A 155 2.23 24.13 9.26
CA ASP A 155 2.62 23.00 8.43
C ASP A 155 3.53 23.43 7.28
N LEU A 156 3.57 24.73 6.95
CA LEU A 156 4.33 25.23 5.80
C LEU A 156 5.84 24.94 5.91
N ASN A 157 6.40 25.14 7.09
CA ASN A 157 7.82 24.94 7.39
C ASN A 157 7.94 24.17 8.69
N VAL A 158 7.73 22.85 8.62
CA VAL A 158 7.85 21.98 9.80
C VAL A 158 9.31 21.77 10.15
N ASP A 159 9.65 22.02 11.42
CA ASP A 159 10.96 21.68 11.96
C ASP A 159 11.24 20.18 11.86
N SER A 160 12.52 19.81 11.78
CA SER A 160 12.91 18.41 11.77
C SER A 160 12.35 17.67 13.00
N PRO A 161 12.01 16.37 12.89
CA PRO A 161 11.51 15.58 14.02
C PRO A 161 12.42 15.67 15.25
N LYS A 162 13.73 15.79 15.03
CA LYS A 162 14.73 15.97 16.07
C LYS A 162 14.54 17.31 16.82
N ILE A 163 14.47 18.44 16.10
CA ILE A 163 14.24 19.76 16.74
C ILE A 163 12.91 19.78 17.51
N ARG A 164 11.86 19.17 16.95
CA ARG A 164 10.55 19.09 17.62
C ARG A 164 10.61 18.28 18.91
N ALA A 165 11.28 17.13 18.89
CA ALA A 165 11.45 16.30 20.08
C ALA A 165 12.26 17.03 21.17
N GLU A 166 13.32 17.76 20.79
CA GLU A 166 14.10 18.59 21.72
C GLU A 166 13.23 19.65 22.40
N ASN A 167 12.48 20.43 21.61
CA ASN A 167 11.57 21.45 22.12
C ASN A 167 10.48 20.85 23.03
N LEU A 168 9.93 19.69 22.66
CA LEU A 168 8.94 18.98 23.48
C LEU A 168 9.52 18.56 24.83
N ILE A 169 10.76 18.05 24.83
CA ILE A 169 11.44 17.63 26.05
C ILE A 169 11.77 18.83 26.94
N GLN A 170 12.22 19.93 26.35
CA GLN A 170 12.50 21.18 27.07
C GLN A 170 11.22 21.74 27.72
N LEU A 171 10.11 21.80 26.98
CA LEU A 171 8.80 22.19 27.53
C LEU A 171 8.32 21.22 28.62
N GLY A 172 8.67 19.95 28.49
CA GLY A 172 8.34 18.90 29.44
C GLY A 172 9.13 18.94 30.74
N GLY A 173 10.16 19.78 30.85
CA GLY A 173 11.02 19.91 32.03
C GLY A 173 12.24 18.98 32.03
N GLY A 174 12.64 18.48 30.85
CA GLY A 174 13.79 17.60 30.67
C GLY A 174 13.41 16.12 30.52
N THR A 175 14.38 15.31 30.10
CA THR A 175 14.22 13.89 29.71
C THR A 175 13.56 13.05 30.81
N LYS A 176 13.99 13.19 32.07
CA LYS A 176 13.44 12.45 33.23
C LYS A 176 11.99 12.80 33.52
N GLN A 177 11.63 14.09 33.54
CA GLN A 177 10.25 14.52 33.81
C GLN A 177 9.30 14.09 32.68
N VAL A 178 9.76 14.13 31.44
CA VAL A 178 8.99 13.65 30.29
C VAL A 178 8.78 12.14 30.37
N PHE A 179 9.79 11.39 30.81
CA PHE A 179 9.68 9.95 31.01
C PHE A 179 8.65 9.60 32.11
N GLU A 180 8.67 10.31 33.24
CA GLU A 180 7.64 10.18 34.28
C GLU A 180 6.23 10.51 33.76
N LYS A 181 6.10 11.55 32.93
CA LYS A 181 4.83 11.90 32.26
C LYS A 181 4.38 10.83 31.28
N ALA A 182 5.30 10.18 30.56
CA ALA A 182 4.99 9.06 29.68
C ALA A 182 4.49 7.84 30.49
N GLN A 183 5.13 7.55 31.62
CA GLN A 183 4.68 6.52 32.58
C GLN A 183 3.29 6.81 33.13
N LEU A 184 3.01 8.07 33.48
CA LEU A 184 1.68 8.48 33.91
C LEU A 184 0.65 8.34 32.78
N ALA A 185 0.97 8.79 31.57
CA ALA A 185 0.09 8.68 30.42
C ALA A 185 -0.27 7.22 30.11
N LEU A 186 0.67 6.28 30.27
CA LEU A 186 0.40 4.85 30.14
C LEU A 186 -0.57 4.34 31.23
N LYS A 187 -0.41 4.78 32.49
CA LYS A 187 -1.31 4.43 33.59
C LYS A 187 -2.70 4.99 33.41
N GLU A 188 -2.81 6.16 32.79
CA GLU A 188 -4.08 6.82 32.44
C GLU A 188 -4.70 6.30 31.13
N GLU A 189 -4.15 5.22 30.56
CA GLU A 189 -4.62 4.61 29.29
C GLU A 189 -4.56 5.56 28.07
N LYS A 190 -3.77 6.63 28.16
CA LYS A 190 -3.51 7.58 27.06
C LYS A 190 -2.37 7.05 26.17
N TYR A 191 -2.57 5.86 25.60
CA TYR A 191 -1.51 5.11 24.92
C TYR A 191 -0.88 5.87 23.74
N GLN A 192 -1.68 6.57 22.93
CA GLN A 192 -1.17 7.33 21.78
C GLN A 192 -0.30 8.51 22.22
N TRP A 193 -0.66 9.17 23.33
CA TRP A 193 0.12 10.26 23.90
C TRP A 193 1.40 9.74 24.56
N ALA A 194 1.32 8.60 25.26
CA ALA A 194 2.51 7.94 25.81
C ALA A 194 3.50 7.54 24.69
N LEU A 195 2.99 7.11 23.53
CA LEU A 195 3.81 6.79 22.36
C LEU A 195 4.52 8.04 21.81
N GLU A 196 3.83 9.16 21.66
CA GLU A 196 4.45 10.41 21.17
C GLU A 196 5.60 10.87 22.08
N LEU A 197 5.40 10.80 23.41
CA LEU A 197 6.44 11.15 24.38
C LEU A 197 7.64 10.19 24.32
N ILE A 198 7.40 8.88 24.21
CA ILE A 198 8.50 7.90 24.19
C ILE A 198 9.29 7.94 22.88
N GLU A 199 8.64 8.22 21.74
CA GLU A 199 9.32 8.40 20.46
C GLU A 199 10.20 9.66 20.47
N ALA A 200 9.74 10.75 21.07
CA ALA A 200 10.56 11.94 21.28
C ALA A 200 11.79 11.66 22.16
N LEU A 201 11.61 10.92 23.26
CA LEU A 201 12.71 10.50 24.12
C LEU A 201 13.67 9.52 23.44
N THR A 202 13.20 8.73 22.48
CA THR A 202 14.08 7.81 21.71
C THR A 202 15.05 8.59 20.82
N LEU A 203 14.68 9.80 20.40
CA LEU A 203 15.58 10.71 19.66
C LEU A 203 16.57 11.46 20.58
N PHE A 204 16.25 11.58 21.88
CA PHE A 204 17.04 12.29 22.90
C PHE A 204 16.96 11.59 24.25
N ASN A 205 17.92 10.70 24.49
CA ASN A 205 17.97 9.82 25.66
C ASN A 205 19.27 9.95 26.47
N GLU A 206 19.99 11.08 26.34
CA GLU A 206 21.35 11.26 26.91
C GLU A 206 21.44 10.96 28.42
N ASP A 207 20.35 11.17 29.17
CA ASP A 207 20.29 10.95 30.62
C ASP A 207 19.44 9.73 31.06
N LEU A 208 18.97 8.92 30.11
CA LEU A 208 18.04 7.81 30.37
C LEU A 208 18.69 6.44 30.10
N ASN A 209 18.25 5.44 30.86
CA ASN A 209 18.61 4.07 30.58
C ASN A 209 17.88 3.58 29.32
N LEU A 210 18.64 3.34 28.25
CA LEU A 210 18.09 2.89 26.96
C LEU A 210 17.30 1.57 27.08
N ALA A 211 17.72 0.65 27.95
CA ALA A 211 17.02 -0.62 28.13
C ALA A 211 15.62 -0.39 28.73
N GLU A 212 15.53 0.47 29.75
CA GLU A 212 14.27 0.83 30.40
C GLU A 212 13.34 1.58 29.43
N LEU A 213 13.90 2.50 28.64
CA LEU A 213 13.17 3.24 27.61
C LEU A 213 12.57 2.30 26.55
N ASN A 214 13.36 1.34 26.07
CA ASN A 214 12.93 0.37 25.07
C ASN A 214 11.88 -0.60 25.62
N GLU A 215 12.03 -1.04 26.87
CA GLU A 215 11.02 -1.87 27.55
C GLU A 215 9.69 -1.14 27.65
N PHE A 216 9.72 0.12 28.08
CA PHE A 216 8.53 0.94 28.19
C PHE A 216 7.88 1.24 26.83
N HIS A 217 8.68 1.57 25.82
CA HIS A 217 8.22 1.77 24.45
C HIS A 217 7.54 0.50 23.90
N SER A 218 8.16 -0.67 24.10
CA SER A 218 7.58 -1.95 23.71
C SER A 218 6.24 -2.23 24.40
N LEU A 219 6.11 -1.92 25.69
CA LEU A 219 4.86 -2.08 26.43
C LEU A 219 3.73 -1.20 25.87
N ILE A 220 4.01 0.06 25.52
CA ILE A 220 3.04 0.95 24.88
C ILE A 220 2.56 0.35 23.55
N LEU A 221 3.49 -0.12 22.72
CA LEU A 221 3.18 -0.71 21.42
C LEU A 221 2.32 -1.97 21.55
N GLU A 222 2.61 -2.84 22.54
CA GLU A 222 1.81 -4.03 22.81
C GLU A 222 0.38 -3.69 23.29
N LYS A 223 0.23 -2.62 24.08
CA LYS A 223 -1.10 -2.13 24.48
C LYS A 223 -1.88 -1.59 23.30
N LEU A 224 -1.28 -0.77 22.43
CA LEU A 224 -1.91 -0.31 21.19
C LEU A 224 -2.30 -1.49 20.28
N ALA A 225 -1.41 -2.49 20.13
CA ALA A 225 -1.70 -3.69 19.35
C ALA A 225 -2.89 -4.50 19.90
N SER A 226 -3.13 -4.47 21.21
CA SER A 226 -4.26 -5.16 21.83
C SER A 226 -5.61 -4.49 21.57
N LEU A 227 -5.62 -3.17 21.33
CA LEU A 227 -6.80 -2.38 20.98
C LEU A 227 -7.09 -2.38 19.48
N GLU A 228 -6.09 -2.70 18.68
CA GLU A 228 -6.16 -2.70 17.22
C GLU A 228 -6.91 -3.94 16.70
N ILE A 229 -8.03 -3.72 16.00
CA ILE A 229 -8.79 -4.80 15.36
C ILE A 229 -8.09 -5.24 14.05
N SER A 230 -7.10 -4.47 13.57
CA SER A 230 -6.47 -4.72 12.27
C SER A 230 -5.42 -5.76 12.37
N ALA A 231 -5.49 -6.77 11.51
CA ALA A 231 -4.34 -7.63 11.32
C ALA A 231 -3.10 -6.81 10.94
N ASN A 232 -3.22 -5.84 10.02
CA ASN A 232 -2.08 -5.04 9.55
C ASN A 232 -1.55 -4.08 10.63
N GLY A 233 -2.44 -3.31 11.26
CA GLY A 233 -2.06 -2.37 12.33
C GLY A 233 -1.48 -3.10 13.55
N ARG A 234 -2.13 -4.18 14.00
CA ARG A 234 -1.66 -5.00 15.12
C ARG A 234 -0.29 -5.60 14.83
N ASN A 235 -0.12 -6.20 13.65
CA ASN A 235 1.16 -6.77 13.26
C ASN A 235 2.24 -5.69 13.21
N TRP A 236 1.93 -4.48 12.71
CA TRP A 236 2.89 -3.38 12.68
C TRP A 236 3.37 -2.99 14.09
N TYR A 237 2.46 -2.79 15.04
CA TYR A 237 2.81 -2.47 16.43
C TYR A 237 3.62 -3.59 17.09
N LEU A 238 3.23 -4.85 16.92
CA LEU A 238 3.95 -6.00 17.48
C LEU A 238 5.34 -6.16 16.86
N THR A 239 5.45 -6.04 15.55
CA THR A 239 6.74 -6.06 14.84
C THR A 239 7.63 -4.93 15.34
N LYS A 240 7.10 -3.70 15.47
CA LYS A 240 7.89 -2.58 15.98
C LYS A 240 8.34 -2.81 17.43
N SER A 241 7.48 -3.39 18.26
CA SER A 241 7.82 -3.78 19.64
C SER A 241 9.01 -4.75 19.69
N LEU A 242 9.03 -5.75 18.79
CA LEU A 242 10.13 -6.71 18.68
C LEU A 242 11.44 -6.04 18.17
N GLU A 243 11.34 -5.09 17.24
CA GLU A 243 12.51 -4.31 16.78
C GLU A 243 13.11 -3.48 17.92
N VAL A 244 12.26 -2.81 18.71
CA VAL A 244 12.68 -1.97 19.85
C VAL A 244 13.36 -2.82 20.93
N LYS A 245 12.87 -4.06 21.15
CA LYS A 245 13.51 -5.05 22.02
C LYS A 245 14.81 -5.64 21.44
N GLY A 246 15.16 -5.33 20.19
CA GLY A 246 16.33 -5.89 19.51
C GLY A 246 16.21 -7.37 19.15
N LEU A 247 15.01 -7.95 19.21
CA LEU A 247 14.78 -9.38 18.97
C LEU A 247 14.71 -9.72 17.48
N ILE A 248 14.35 -8.76 16.64
CA ILE A 248 14.28 -8.92 15.19
C ILE A 248 14.98 -7.75 14.50
N GLN A 249 15.51 -8.02 13.32
CA GLN A 249 15.95 -7.00 12.39
C GLN A 249 15.34 -7.31 11.03
N ILE A 250 14.40 -6.49 10.58
CA ILE A 250 13.77 -6.68 9.28
C ILE A 250 14.73 -6.12 8.22
N LYS A 251 15.43 -7.04 7.57
CA LYS A 251 16.17 -6.77 6.35
C LYS A 251 15.70 -7.75 5.28
N PRO A 252 15.49 -7.29 4.03
CA PRO A 252 15.27 -8.22 2.93
C PRO A 252 16.47 -9.18 2.87
N SER A 253 16.21 -10.47 2.67
CA SER A 253 17.31 -11.42 2.52
C SER A 253 18.08 -11.14 1.23
N GLU A 254 19.35 -11.52 1.18
CA GLU A 254 20.15 -11.42 -0.05
C GLU A 254 19.44 -12.13 -1.21
N LYS A 255 18.87 -13.31 -0.95
CA LYS A 255 18.08 -14.06 -1.94
C LYS A 255 16.87 -13.28 -2.46
N GLN A 256 16.09 -12.63 -1.59
CA GLN A 256 14.94 -11.82 -2.01
C GLN A 256 15.36 -10.59 -2.83
N THR A 257 16.49 -9.99 -2.44
CA THR A 257 17.05 -8.83 -3.13
C THR A 257 17.48 -9.22 -4.54
N ILE A 258 18.25 -10.31 -4.66
CA ILE A 258 18.66 -10.93 -5.92
C ILE A 258 17.42 -11.26 -6.76
N GLU A 259 16.46 -12.03 -6.26
CA GLU A 259 15.26 -12.37 -7.03
C GLU A 259 14.47 -11.15 -7.53
N THR A 260 14.41 -10.07 -6.75
CA THR A 260 13.73 -8.83 -7.15
C THR A 260 14.48 -8.11 -8.26
N VAL A 261 15.81 -8.04 -8.14
CA VAL A 261 16.71 -7.46 -9.13
C VAL A 261 16.60 -8.25 -10.44
N PHE A 262 16.76 -9.57 -10.41
CA PHE A 262 16.66 -10.46 -11.58
C PHE A 262 15.26 -10.49 -12.24
N LYS A 263 14.18 -10.22 -11.51
CA LYS A 263 12.81 -10.12 -12.06
C LYS A 263 12.51 -8.73 -12.65
N SER A 264 13.38 -7.75 -12.43
CA SER A 264 13.21 -6.40 -12.97
C SER A 264 13.74 -6.28 -14.40
N SER A 265 13.17 -5.39 -15.21
CA SER A 265 13.75 -5.08 -16.52
C SER A 265 15.05 -4.28 -16.38
N ILE A 266 15.94 -4.38 -17.37
CA ILE A 266 17.19 -3.60 -17.45
C ILE A 266 16.89 -2.10 -17.31
N LYS A 267 15.82 -1.64 -17.97
CA LYS A 267 15.30 -0.28 -17.82
C LYS A 267 15.02 0.11 -16.36
N ASN A 268 14.33 -0.75 -15.60
CA ASN A 268 14.02 -0.47 -14.20
C ASN A 268 15.29 -0.49 -13.34
N TYR A 269 16.26 -1.35 -13.66
CA TYR A 269 17.56 -1.37 -13.00
C TYR A 269 18.35 -0.07 -13.25
N LEU A 270 18.46 0.38 -14.50
CA LEU A 270 19.12 1.65 -14.82
C LEU A 270 18.42 2.86 -14.19
N LYS A 271 17.07 2.84 -14.12
CA LYS A 271 16.31 3.84 -13.34
C LYS A 271 16.66 3.78 -11.86
N PHE A 272 16.79 2.59 -11.27
CA PHE A 272 17.21 2.44 -9.89
C PHE A 272 18.61 3.00 -9.64
N LEU A 273 19.56 2.84 -10.59
CA LEU A 273 20.88 3.47 -10.50
C LEU A 273 20.80 5.00 -10.46
N SER A 274 19.90 5.60 -11.24
CA SER A 274 19.71 7.06 -11.26
C SER A 274 19.25 7.60 -9.90
N VAL A 275 18.40 6.84 -9.19
CA VAL A 275 17.92 7.20 -7.84
C VAL A 275 18.98 6.97 -6.77
N ASN A 276 19.81 5.94 -6.90
CA ASN A 276 20.90 5.65 -5.95
C ASN A 276 22.20 6.42 -6.23
N PHE A 277 22.17 7.37 -7.17
CA PHE A 277 23.33 8.14 -7.53
C PHE A 277 23.80 9.02 -6.37
N ASN A 278 25.07 8.88 -5.99
CA ASN A 278 25.67 9.70 -4.94
C ASN A 278 26.09 11.07 -5.49
N TYR A 279 25.16 12.03 -5.45
CA TYR A 279 25.36 13.39 -5.95
C TYR A 279 26.49 14.16 -5.23
N GLN A 280 26.80 13.82 -3.97
CA GLN A 280 27.85 14.48 -3.18
C GLN A 280 29.25 14.11 -3.67
N LYS A 281 29.45 12.86 -4.13
CA LYS A 281 30.73 12.40 -4.69
C LYS A 281 30.96 12.88 -6.12
N ALA A 282 29.90 13.29 -6.83
CA ALA A 282 29.92 13.57 -8.26
C ALA A 282 30.64 14.86 -8.67
N LYS A 283 30.99 15.76 -7.73
CA LYS A 283 31.79 16.99 -7.93
C LYS A 283 31.51 17.72 -9.26
N GLU A 284 30.23 17.88 -9.62
CA GLU A 284 29.78 18.62 -10.81
C GLU A 284 30.27 18.08 -12.16
N GLN A 285 30.60 16.78 -12.24
CA GLN A 285 30.99 16.17 -13.50
C GLN A 285 29.81 16.13 -14.49
N ASN A 286 30.09 16.54 -15.72
CA ASN A 286 29.17 16.40 -16.84
C ASN A 286 29.58 15.18 -17.66
N LEU A 287 28.80 14.11 -17.58
CA LEU A 287 29.07 12.84 -18.25
C LEU A 287 27.87 12.41 -19.07
N LEU A 288 28.11 12.10 -20.32
CA LEU A 288 27.18 11.42 -21.21
C LEU A 288 27.64 9.98 -21.41
N ILE A 289 26.86 9.02 -20.94
CA ILE A 289 27.18 7.60 -21.00
C ILE A 289 26.12 6.88 -21.83
N PHE A 290 26.54 6.15 -22.85
CA PHE A 290 25.67 5.27 -23.64
C PHE A 290 25.85 3.83 -23.17
N PHE A 291 24.74 3.14 -22.92
CA PHE A 291 24.69 1.72 -22.62
C PHE A 291 24.07 0.97 -23.79
N HIS A 292 24.81 -0.01 -24.33
CA HIS A 292 24.33 -0.95 -25.33
C HIS A 292 24.30 -2.35 -24.74
N PHE A 293 23.13 -2.98 -24.81
CA PHE A 293 22.96 -4.37 -24.44
C PHE A 293 23.02 -5.24 -25.69
N ASN A 294 24.13 -5.96 -25.89
CA ASN A 294 24.39 -6.66 -27.16
C ASN A 294 23.47 -7.86 -27.40
N ASP A 295 22.89 -8.43 -26.35
CA ASP A 295 22.01 -9.59 -26.38
C ASP A 295 20.54 -9.24 -26.64
N THR A 296 20.04 -8.16 -26.03
CA THR A 296 18.67 -7.66 -26.23
C THR A 296 18.57 -6.56 -27.28
N ASN A 297 19.73 -6.05 -27.74
CA ASN A 297 19.89 -4.88 -28.59
C ASN A 297 19.23 -3.60 -28.02
N GLU A 298 19.04 -3.55 -26.70
CA GLU A 298 18.50 -2.39 -26.02
C GLU A 298 19.57 -1.31 -25.85
N LYS A 299 19.14 -0.05 -25.95
CA LYS A 299 20.01 1.12 -25.98
C LYS A 299 19.49 2.14 -24.99
N TYR A 300 20.35 2.58 -24.08
CA TYR A 300 20.01 3.56 -23.06
C TYR A 300 21.06 4.65 -22.96
N THR A 301 20.62 5.84 -22.60
CA THR A 301 21.50 6.99 -22.36
C THR A 301 21.37 7.45 -20.93
N ILE A 302 22.50 7.63 -20.23
CA ILE A 302 22.57 8.27 -18.92
C ILE A 302 23.32 9.58 -19.04
N LYS A 303 22.66 10.67 -18.66
CA LYS A 303 23.21 12.03 -18.63
C LYS A 303 23.39 12.44 -17.18
N ILE A 304 24.63 12.66 -16.78
CA ILE A 304 24.96 13.23 -15.48
C ILE A 304 25.32 14.69 -15.73
N ARG A 305 24.55 15.61 -15.18
CA ARG A 305 24.81 17.06 -15.27
C ARG A 305 24.41 17.73 -13.98
N ASN A 306 25.26 18.60 -13.45
CA ASN A 306 25.01 19.31 -12.18
C ASN A 306 24.66 18.35 -11.02
N SER A 307 25.31 17.18 -10.99
CA SER A 307 25.03 16.09 -10.05
C SER A 307 23.60 15.52 -10.10
N VAL A 308 22.88 15.76 -11.19
CA VAL A 308 21.58 15.16 -11.50
C VAL A 308 21.77 14.13 -12.60
N VAL A 309 21.14 12.96 -12.42
CA VAL A 309 21.14 11.88 -13.40
C VAL A 309 19.82 11.87 -14.15
N ASP A 310 19.87 11.94 -15.47
CA ASP A 310 18.73 11.76 -16.37
C ASP A 310 18.95 10.51 -17.23
N MET A 311 17.95 9.63 -17.25
CA MET A 311 17.99 8.35 -17.95
C MET A 311 16.97 8.37 -19.08
N GLN A 312 17.46 8.11 -20.30
CA GLN A 312 16.67 8.15 -21.52
C GLN A 312 16.69 6.78 -22.20
N ASP A 313 15.57 6.41 -22.81
CA ASP A 313 15.35 5.13 -23.47
C ASP A 313 15.88 5.10 -24.92
N ASP A 314 16.56 6.16 -25.35
CA ASP A 314 17.04 6.34 -26.71
C ASP A 314 18.53 6.70 -26.75
N TRP A 315 19.14 6.42 -27.90
CA TRP A 315 20.44 6.96 -28.27
C TRP A 315 20.23 8.07 -29.27
N ASN A 316 20.72 9.26 -28.95
CA ASN A 316 20.78 10.33 -29.92
C ASN A 316 22.18 10.35 -30.54
N ASP A 317 22.30 9.83 -31.75
CA ASP A 317 23.56 9.75 -32.51
C ASP A 317 24.20 11.13 -32.77
N LYS A 318 23.44 12.22 -32.60
CA LYS A 318 23.98 13.59 -32.69
C LYS A 318 24.73 14.03 -31.42
N MET A 319 24.63 13.28 -30.33
CA MET A 319 25.34 13.56 -29.09
C MET A 319 26.68 12.81 -29.08
N LEU A 320 27.74 13.48 -28.63
CA LEU A 320 29.07 12.89 -28.47
C LEU A 320 29.20 12.34 -27.04
N PRO A 321 29.05 11.03 -26.82
CA PRO A 321 29.17 10.45 -25.49
C PRO A 321 30.59 10.56 -24.97
N ASN A 322 30.72 10.75 -23.65
CA ASN A 322 32.00 10.64 -22.96
C ASN A 322 32.42 9.18 -22.81
N LEU A 323 31.45 8.26 -22.73
CA LEU A 323 31.69 6.84 -22.57
C LEU A 323 30.60 6.03 -23.27
N ILE A 324 31.00 4.98 -23.99
CA ILE A 324 30.10 3.97 -24.54
C ILE A 324 30.42 2.66 -23.83
N ILE A 325 29.40 2.05 -23.22
CA ILE A 325 29.48 0.79 -22.50
C ILE A 325 28.68 -0.23 -23.30
N GLU A 326 29.39 -1.18 -23.89
CA GLU A 326 28.79 -2.38 -24.48
C GLU A 326 28.84 -3.50 -23.45
N ILE A 327 27.68 -4.01 -23.07
CA ILE A 327 27.54 -5.03 -22.04
C ILE A 327 26.49 -6.06 -22.51
N LYS A 328 26.54 -7.25 -21.94
CA LYS A 328 25.46 -8.23 -22.08
C LYS A 328 24.61 -8.20 -20.83
N THR A 329 23.32 -8.48 -20.95
CA THR A 329 22.39 -8.51 -19.82
C THR A 329 22.86 -9.48 -18.73
N GLU A 330 23.48 -10.60 -19.10
CA GLU A 330 24.09 -11.57 -18.17
C GLU A 330 25.18 -10.98 -17.24
N ASN A 331 25.85 -9.90 -17.65
CA ASN A 331 26.94 -9.29 -16.88
C ASN A 331 26.47 -8.19 -15.90
N ILE A 332 25.20 -7.81 -15.95
CA ILE A 332 24.60 -6.89 -14.96
C ILE A 332 24.17 -7.63 -13.69
N TRP A 333 23.78 -8.89 -13.85
CA TRP A 333 23.12 -9.65 -12.80
C TRP A 333 24.06 -10.42 -11.90
#